data_AF-A0A6J6I728-F1
#
_entry.id   AF-A0A6J6I728-F1
#
_cell.length_a   1.000
_cell.length_b   1.000
_cell.length_c   1.000
_cell.angle_alpha   90.00
_cell.angle_beta   90.00
_cell.angle_gamma   90.00
#
_symmetry.space_group_name_H-M   'P 1'
#
loop_
_entity.id
_entity.type
_entity.pdbx_description
1 polymer ?
#
loop_
_entity_poly.entity_id
_entity_poly.type
_entity_poly.pdbx_seq_one_letter_code
_entity_poly.pdbx_strand_id
1 'polypeptide(L)'
;MLDDKKVLGLTGLGLIGTVLAAFPLYIAGFANQPANAVNGFDYDGPVALWNIASAAGSALIVLTVLAYVGLLVTAVRAGAGASDDPWDAHTLEWSIPSPAPANNFASLATVSSSEPLLDAKPSQEVSA
;
A
#
# COMPACT_ATOMS: atom_id res chain seq x y z
N MET A 1 14.64 2.05 7.13
CA MET A 1 13.55 2.43 6.20
C MET A 1 13.43 1.41 5.09
N LEU A 2 12.24 1.21 4.51
CA LEU A 2 12.06 0.36 3.32
C LEU A 2 12.73 1.01 2.10
N ASP A 3 13.15 0.21 1.13
CA ASP A 3 13.74 0.70 -0.12
C ASP A 3 12.64 1.18 -1.07
N ASP A 4 12.59 2.48 -1.33
CA ASP A 4 11.54 3.12 -2.14
C ASP A 4 11.42 2.54 -3.56
N LYS A 5 12.54 2.15 -4.19
CA LYS A 5 12.51 1.58 -5.54
C LYS A 5 11.85 0.21 -5.53
N LYS A 6 12.15 -0.60 -4.52
CA LYS A 6 11.51 -1.91 -4.33
C LYS A 6 10.03 -1.75 -4.00
N VAL A 7 9.69 -0.84 -3.10
CA VAL A 7 8.28 -0.55 -2.76
C VAL A 7 7.52 -0.10 -4.00
N LEU A 8 8.03 0.86 -4.76
CA LEU A 8 7.40 1.36 -5.98
C LEU A 8 7.23 0.28 -7.05
N GLY A 9 8.26 -0.56 -7.24
CA GLY A 9 8.19 -1.68 -8.19
C GLY A 9 7.10 -2.69 -7.81
N LEU A 10 7.02 -3.06 -6.53
CA LEU A 10 5.98 -3.96 -6.03
C LEU A 10 4.58 -3.31 -6.10
N THR A 11 4.46 -2.00 -5.85
CA THR A 11 3.20 -1.26 -6.00
C THR A 11 2.71 -1.34 -7.45
N GLY A 12 3.61 -1.15 -8.42
CA GLY A 12 3.29 -1.27 -9.84
C GLY A 12 2.81 -2.67 -10.23
N LEU A 13 3.50 -3.72 -9.76
CA LEU A 13 3.07 -5.11 -9.98
C LEU A 13 1.71 -5.39 -9.35
N GLY A 14 1.47 -4.89 -8.14
CA GLY A 14 0.18 -5.03 -7.45
C GLY A 14 -0.95 -4.32 -8.17
N LEU A 15 -0.70 -3.12 -8.70
CA LEU A 15 -1.67 -2.37 -9.51
C LEU A 15 -2.01 -3.13 -10.79
N ILE A 16 -1.00 -3.61 -11.53
CA ILE A 16 -1.20 -4.41 -12.74
C ILE A 16 -1.98 -5.69 -12.42
N GLY A 17 -1.62 -6.40 -11.35
CA GLY A 17 -2.33 -7.58 -10.88
C GLY A 17 -3.78 -7.28 -10.52
N THR A 18 -4.05 -6.16 -9.85
CA THR A 18 -5.39 -5.72 -9.48
C THR A 18 -6.26 -5.43 -10.71
N VAL A 19 -5.72 -4.67 -11.68
CA VAL A 19 -6.43 -4.39 -12.94
C VAL A 19 -6.69 -5.68 -13.71
N LEU A 20 -5.69 -6.56 -13.82
CA LEU A 20 -5.83 -7.84 -14.52
C LEU A 20 -6.78 -8.81 -13.81
N ALA A 21 -6.87 -8.77 -12.48
CA ALA A 21 -7.81 -9.59 -11.71
C ALA A 21 -9.25 -9.10 -11.86
N ALA A 22 -9.47 -7.78 -11.84
CA ALA A 22 -10.81 -7.20 -11.79
C ALA A 22 -11.39 -6.92 -13.18
N PHE A 23 -10.62 -6.30 -14.08
CA PHE A 23 -11.14 -5.78 -15.35
C PHE A 23 -11.75 -6.86 -16.26
N PRO A 24 -11.14 -8.06 -16.44
CA PRO A 24 -11.75 -9.13 -17.23
C PRO A 24 -13.13 -9.56 -16.72
N LEU A 25 -13.38 -9.48 -15.41
CA LEU A 25 -14.67 -9.87 -14.83
C LEU A 25 -15.78 -8.87 -15.17
N TYR A 26 -15.48 -7.60 -15.42
CA TYR A 26 -16.46 -6.67 -15.98
C TYR A 26 -16.89 -7.10 -17.38
N ILE A 27 -15.94 -7.52 -18.22
CA ILE A 27 -16.22 -8.01 -19.58
C ILE A 27 -17.06 -9.30 -19.51
N ALA A 28 -16.69 -10.24 -18.64
CA ALA A 28 -17.44 -11.47 -18.42
C ALA A 28 -18.87 -11.20 -17.93
N GLY A 29 -19.05 -10.22 -17.03
CA GLY A 29 -20.36 -9.78 -16.56
C GLY A 29 -21.24 -9.22 -17.68
N PHE A 30 -20.69 -8.39 -18.58
CA PHE A 30 -21.40 -7.93 -19.78
C PHE A 30 -21.71 -9.06 -20.78
N ALA A 31 -20.95 -10.15 -20.73
CA ALA A 31 -21.22 -11.39 -21.47
C ALA A 31 -22.24 -12.32 -20.77
N ASN A 32 -22.98 -11.81 -19.78
CA ASN A 32 -24.00 -12.53 -19.00
C ASN A 32 -23.44 -13.62 -18.07
N GLN A 33 -22.17 -13.57 -17.68
CA GLN A 33 -21.69 -14.42 -16.58
C GLN A 33 -22.34 -13.98 -15.27
N PRO A 34 -23.12 -14.86 -14.59
CA PRO A 34 -23.71 -14.53 -13.30
C PRO A 34 -22.63 -14.51 -12.20
N ALA A 35 -22.83 -13.65 -11.20
CA ALA A 35 -22.01 -13.67 -10.00
C ALA A 35 -22.22 -14.98 -9.23
N ASN A 36 -21.16 -15.48 -8.59
CA ASN A 36 -21.18 -16.68 -7.74
C ASN A 36 -21.63 -17.97 -8.45
N ALA A 37 -21.55 -18.03 -9.78
CA ALA A 37 -21.67 -19.31 -10.47
C ALA A 37 -20.52 -20.23 -10.05
N VAL A 38 -20.87 -21.37 -9.46
CA VAL A 38 -19.94 -22.47 -9.17
C VAL A 38 -20.31 -23.70 -9.99
N ASN A 39 -21.61 -23.89 -10.22
CA ASN A 39 -22.18 -24.96 -11.04
C ASN A 39 -23.23 -24.38 -12.00
N GLY A 40 -23.47 -25.06 -13.12
CA GLY A 40 -24.58 -24.73 -14.04
C GLY A 40 -24.34 -23.54 -14.96
N PHE A 41 -23.14 -22.95 -14.95
CA PHE A 41 -22.70 -21.98 -15.95
C PHE A 41 -21.64 -22.64 -16.83
N ASP A 42 -21.80 -22.51 -18.15
CA ASP A 42 -20.82 -22.98 -19.12
C ASP A 42 -19.73 -21.91 -19.28
N TYR A 43 -18.51 -22.27 -18.91
CA TYR A 43 -17.35 -21.37 -19.00
C TYR A 43 -16.64 -21.45 -20.34
N ASP A 44 -17.18 -22.16 -21.34
CA ASP A 44 -16.54 -22.29 -22.66
C ASP A 44 -16.54 -21.00 -23.49
N GLY A 45 -15.66 -20.97 -24.50
CA GLY A 45 -15.56 -19.86 -25.44
C GLY A 45 -14.89 -18.59 -24.86
N PRO A 46 -15.30 -17.38 -25.26
CA PRO A 46 -14.64 -16.14 -24.86
C PRO A 46 -14.65 -15.87 -23.35
N VAL A 47 -15.63 -16.42 -22.61
CA VAL A 47 -15.74 -16.22 -21.17
C VAL A 47 -14.64 -16.97 -20.40
N ALA A 48 -14.18 -18.11 -20.91
CA ALA A 48 -13.02 -18.84 -20.37
C ALA A 48 -11.79 -17.93 -20.29
N LEU A 49 -11.51 -17.21 -21.38
CA LEU A 49 -10.35 -16.34 -21.50
C LEU A 49 -10.35 -15.26 -20.40
N TRP A 50 -11.51 -14.65 -20.13
CA TRP A 50 -11.63 -13.60 -19.13
C TRP A 50 -11.43 -14.13 -17.71
N ASN A 51 -11.94 -15.32 -17.39
CA ASN A 51 -11.73 -15.94 -16.09
C ASN A 51 -10.27 -16.39 -15.90
N ILE A 52 -9.63 -16.91 -16.95
CA ILE A 52 -8.19 -17.25 -16.92
C ILE A 52 -7.34 -15.99 -16.71
N ALA A 53 -7.64 -14.91 -17.42
CA ALA A 53 -6.95 -13.63 -17.23
C ALA A 53 -7.13 -13.10 -15.80
N SER A 54 -8.36 -13.15 -15.27
CA SER A 54 -8.66 -12.77 -13.89
C SER A 54 -7.87 -13.62 -12.88
N ALA A 55 -7.85 -14.94 -13.06
CA ALA A 55 -7.08 -15.85 -12.20
C ALA A 55 -5.56 -15.56 -12.24
N ALA A 56 -5.01 -15.24 -13.42
CA ALA A 56 -3.61 -14.83 -13.55
C ALA A 56 -3.33 -13.52 -12.80
N GLY A 57 -4.24 -12.54 -12.88
CA GLY A 57 -4.17 -11.31 -12.10
C GLY A 57 -4.21 -11.58 -10.58
N SER A 58 -5.12 -12.43 -10.12
CA SER A 58 -5.20 -12.83 -8.71
C SER A 58 -3.93 -13.55 -8.23
N ALA A 59 -3.36 -14.44 -9.05
CA ALA A 59 -2.08 -15.06 -8.74
C ALA A 59 -0.94 -14.03 -8.63
N LEU A 60 -0.90 -13.04 -9.52
CA LEU A 60 0.07 -11.94 -9.45
C LEU A 60 -0.08 -11.10 -8.18
N ILE A 61 -1.31 -10.85 -7.72
CA ILE A 61 -1.57 -10.17 -6.44
C ILE A 61 -0.98 -10.98 -5.28
N VAL A 62 -1.23 -12.30 -5.23
CA VAL A 62 -0.67 -13.17 -4.18
C VAL A 62 0.85 -13.10 -4.17
N LEU A 63 1.49 -13.22 -5.34
CA LEU A 63 2.94 -13.11 -5.46
C LEU A 63 3.46 -11.74 -5.01
N THR A 64 2.76 -10.66 -5.35
CA THR A 64 3.09 -9.30 -4.91
C THR A 64 3.02 -9.16 -3.39
N VAL A 65 1.98 -9.69 -2.75
CA VAL A 65 1.83 -9.68 -1.29
C VAL A 65 2.96 -10.47 -0.62
N LEU A 66 3.28 -11.66 -1.13
CA LEU A 66 4.41 -12.46 -0.60
C LEU A 66 5.75 -11.72 -0.74
N ALA A 67 5.97 -11.02 -1.86
CA ALA A 67 7.15 -10.19 -2.05
C ALA A 67 7.22 -9.01 -1.06
N TYR A 68 6.09 -8.35 -0.77
CA TYR A 68 6.03 -7.31 0.27
C TYR A 68 6.36 -7.87 1.66
N VAL A 69 5.83 -9.04 2.01
CA VAL A 69 6.16 -9.72 3.28
C VAL A 69 7.66 -10.01 3.35
N GLY A 70 8.25 -10.53 2.26
CA GLY A 70 9.69 -10.75 2.18
C GLY A 70 10.49 -9.46 2.37
N LEU A 71 10.08 -8.37 1.70
CA LEU A 71 10.70 -7.06 1.83
C LEU A 71 10.62 -6.53 3.27
N LEU A 72 9.47 -6.66 3.94
CA LEU A 72 9.30 -6.28 5.34
C LEU A 72 10.20 -7.09 6.27
N VAL A 73 10.23 -8.41 6.11
CA VAL A 73 11.07 -9.30 6.95
C VAL A 73 12.55 -8.96 6.79
N THR A 74 13.01 -8.68 5.57
CA THR A 74 14.41 -8.27 5.34
C THR A 74 14.71 -6.91 5.97
N ALA A 75 13.80 -5.94 5.87
CA ALA A 75 13.98 -4.62 6.48
C ALA A 75 14.04 -4.68 8.01
N VAL A 76 13.15 -5.44 8.65
CA VAL A 76 13.14 -5.63 10.11
C VAL A 76 14.42 -6.32 10.59
N ARG A 77 14.90 -7.34 9.86
CA ARG A 77 16.14 -8.06 10.20
C ARG A 77 17.41 -7.24 10.00
N ALA A 78 17.40 -6.27 9.08
CA ALA A 78 18.55 -5.41 8.83
C ALA A 78 18.82 -4.42 9.98
N GLY A 79 17.81 -4.13 10.82
CA GLY A 79 17.98 -3.33 12.04
C GLY A 79 18.35 -1.86 11.81
N ALA A 80 18.26 -1.36 10.57
CA ALA A 80 18.50 0.05 10.28
C ALA A 80 17.37 0.90 10.90
N GLY A 81 17.73 1.72 11.91
CA GLY A 81 16.82 2.69 12.51
C GLY A 81 16.18 3.60 11.47
N ALA A 82 14.94 4.02 11.72
CA ALA A 82 14.28 5.04 10.92
C ALA A 82 14.55 6.42 11.53
N SER A 83 14.54 7.47 10.70
CA SER A 83 14.43 8.83 11.21
C SER A 83 13.09 9.00 11.94
N ASP A 84 13.02 9.90 12.91
CA ASP A 84 11.80 10.23 13.65
C ASP A 84 10.77 10.90 12.72
N ASP A 85 11.23 11.79 11.83
CA ASP A 85 10.45 12.41 10.76
C ASP A 85 11.15 12.19 9.39
N PRO A 86 10.94 11.05 8.73
CA PRO A 86 11.56 10.75 7.43
C PRO A 86 10.88 11.46 6.26
N TRP A 87 9.69 12.05 6.45
CA TRP A 87 8.86 12.60 5.38
C TRP A 87 8.57 14.09 5.50
N ASP A 88 9.21 14.78 6.45
CA ASP A 88 8.92 16.18 6.80
C ASP A 88 7.42 16.40 7.11
N ALA A 89 6.84 15.49 7.88
CA ALA A 89 5.40 15.39 8.09
C ALA A 89 4.83 16.46 9.06
N HIS A 90 3.50 16.49 9.19
CA HIS A 90 2.78 17.62 9.80
C HIS A 90 2.11 17.29 11.15
N THR A 91 2.04 16.01 11.51
CA THR A 91 1.26 15.50 12.64
C THR A 91 2.14 15.01 13.79
N LEU A 92 1.59 14.87 15.01
CA LEU A 92 2.37 14.66 16.23
C LEU A 92 3.12 13.32 16.30
N GLU A 93 2.66 12.29 15.60
CA GLU A 93 3.34 10.98 15.58
C GLU A 93 4.77 11.05 15.02
N TRP A 94 5.07 12.10 14.25
CA TRP A 94 6.40 12.37 13.68
C TRP A 94 7.25 13.28 14.58
N SER A 95 6.73 13.69 15.74
CA SER A 95 7.47 14.50 16.73
C SER A 95 8.17 13.67 17.81
N ILE A 96 8.04 12.34 17.75
CA ILE A 96 8.59 11.41 18.75
C ILE A 96 9.55 10.40 18.10
N PRO A 97 10.42 9.75 18.89
CA PRO A 97 11.37 8.76 18.39
C PRO A 97 10.75 7.62 17.58
N SER A 98 11.51 7.09 16.61
CA SER A 98 11.19 5.85 15.89
C SER A 98 12.13 4.70 16.29
N PRO A 99 11.68 3.69 17.07
CA PRO A 99 10.30 3.41 17.48
C PRO A 99 9.80 4.28 18.65
N ALA A 100 8.48 4.44 18.72
CA ALA A 100 7.83 5.23 19.77
C ALA A 100 8.17 4.70 21.19
N PRO A 101 8.47 5.58 22.16
CA PRO A 101 8.57 5.21 23.57
C PRO A 101 7.27 4.62 24.12
N ALA A 102 7.34 3.82 25.19
CA ALA A 102 6.17 3.16 25.77
C ALA A 102 5.05 4.12 26.23
N ASN A 103 5.41 5.34 26.62
CA ASN A 103 4.49 6.40 27.02
C ASN A 103 4.19 7.41 25.89
N ASN A 104 4.66 7.15 24.67
CA ASN A 104 4.59 8.01 23.48
C ASN A 104 5.20 9.40 23.71
N PHE A 105 4.49 10.30 24.39
CA PHE A 105 4.86 11.70 24.58
C PHE A 105 5.37 11.95 26.00
N ALA A 106 6.48 12.69 26.12
CA ALA A 106 7.01 13.11 27.42
C ALA A 106 6.18 14.23 28.08
N SER A 107 5.48 15.02 27.28
CA SER A 107 4.62 16.12 27.72
C SER A 107 3.40 16.25 26.82
N LEU A 108 2.33 16.87 27.32
CA LEU A 108 1.14 17.16 26.51
C LEU A 108 1.49 18.19 25.41
N ALA A 109 1.15 17.86 24.17
CA ALA A 109 1.27 18.77 23.05
C ALA A 109 0.05 19.71 22.99
N THR A 110 0.29 20.98 22.67
CA THR A 110 -0.78 21.93 22.38
C THR A 110 -1.18 21.76 20.91
N VAL A 111 -2.47 21.51 20.66
CA VAL A 111 -3.00 21.34 19.30
C VAL A 111 -3.87 22.54 18.94
N SER A 112 -3.38 23.37 18.02
CA SER A 112 -4.07 24.56 17.49
C SER A 112 -4.71 24.35 16.13
N SER A 113 -4.26 23.34 15.38
CA SER A 113 -4.70 23.06 14.00
C SER A 113 -4.68 21.54 13.74
N SER A 114 -5.04 21.14 12.51
CA SER A 114 -4.86 19.76 12.02
C SER A 114 -3.41 19.39 11.74
N GLU A 115 -2.49 20.36 11.77
CA GLU A 115 -1.07 20.21 11.39
C GLU A 115 -0.14 20.68 12.53
N PRO A 116 -0.28 20.13 13.76
CA PRO A 116 0.37 20.66 14.95
C PRO A 116 1.91 20.61 14.92
N LEU A 117 2.52 19.65 14.22
CA LEU A 117 3.98 19.63 14.07
C LEU A 117 4.44 20.67 13.06
N LEU A 118 3.67 20.91 12.00
CA LEU A 118 3.97 21.96 11.02
C LEU A 118 3.91 23.34 11.67
N ASP A 119 2.89 23.61 12.49
CA ASP A 119 2.77 24.87 13.26
C ASP A 119 3.98 25.13 14.19
N ALA A 120 4.60 24.05 14.67
CA ALA A 120 5.77 24.12 15.56
C ALA A 120 7.11 24.21 14.81
N LYS A 121 7.14 23.92 13.50
CA LYS A 121 8.37 24.02 12.68
C LYS A 121 8.75 25.50 12.52
N PRO A 122 10.05 25.84 12.54
CA PRO A 122 10.50 27.20 12.27
C PRO A 122 10.03 27.63 10.87
N SER A 123 9.58 28.89 10.76
CA SER A 123 9.30 29.50 9.45
C SER A 123 10.55 29.37 8.58
N GLN A 124 10.46 28.62 7.48
CA GLN A 124 11.52 28.58 6.49
C GLN A 124 11.61 29.99 5.89
N GLU A 125 12.65 30.76 6.22
CA GLU A 125 12.89 32.04 5.56
C GLU A 125 13.07 31.76 4.07
N VAL A 126 12.12 32.23 3.25
CA VAL A 126 12.22 32.18 1.79
C VAL A 126 13.37 33.10 1.41
N SER A 127 14.54 32.52 1.19
CA SER A 127 15.68 33.22 0.61
C SER A 127 15.29 33.64 -0.80
N ALA A 128 15.09 34.94 -0.99
CA ALA A 128 14.72 35.56 -2.27
C ALA A 128 15.88 35.57 -3.29
#